data_AF-A0A022QY66-F1
#
_entry.id   AF-A0A022QY66-F1
#
_cell.length_a   1.000
_cell.length_b   1.000
_cell.length_c   1.000
_cell.angle_alpha   90.00
_cell.angle_beta   90.00
_cell.angle_gamma   90.00
#
_symmetry.space_group_name_H-M   'P 1'
#
loop_
_entity.id
_entity.type
_entity.pdbx_description
1 polymer ?
#
loop_
_entity_poly.entity_id
_entity_poly.type
_entity_poly.pdbx_seq_one_letter_code
_entity_poly.pdbx_strand_id
1 'polypeptide(L)'
;MVVVNGHVHTVYVLQLCVGKFCLVFHILHAEKIPLELINFLENPKYTFVGVGLDNDVEKLPSDYDLKVTNVHDLRTCDDIFRHRGRRVGPVAK
;
A
#
# COMPACT_ATOMS: atom_id res chain seq x y z
N MET A 1 -0.59 -2.68 1.82
CA MET A 1 0.41 -1.96 2.62
C MET A 1 -0.21 -1.74 3.98
N VAL A 2 0.36 -2.31 5.03
CA VAL A 2 0.00 -1.95 6.40
C VAL A 2 1.25 -1.25 6.93
N VAL A 3 1.14 0.04 7.20
CA VAL A 3 2.19 0.75 7.92
C VAL A 3 1.84 0.61 9.40
N VAL A 4 2.69 -0.10 10.14
CA VAL A 4 2.51 -0.25 11.59
C VAL A 4 3.15 0.97 12.24
N ASN A 5 2.33 1.95 12.64
CA ASN A 5 2.81 3.12 13.37
C ASN A 5 3.15 2.77 14.83
N GLY A 6 4.40 3.02 15.22
CA GLY A 6 4.78 3.22 16.62
C GLY A 6 4.55 4.68 17.02
N HIS A 7 4.14 4.91 18.26
CA HIS A 7 3.83 6.25 18.79
C HIS A 7 5.00 7.24 18.59
N VAL A 8 4.67 8.46 18.10
CA VAL A 8 5.51 9.53 17.52
C VAL A 8 5.80 9.33 16.02
N HIS A 9 5.30 10.27 15.21
CA HIS A 9 4.89 10.12 13.79
C HIS A 9 6.04 9.90 12.80
N THR A 10 6.70 8.75 12.81
CA THR A 10 7.65 8.36 11.77
C THR A 10 7.40 6.92 11.33
N VAL A 11 7.38 6.67 10.02
CA VAL A 11 7.12 5.33 9.47
C VAL A 11 8.32 4.42 9.70
N TYR A 12 8.21 3.43 10.59
CA TYR A 12 9.36 2.56 10.93
C TYR A 12 9.52 1.35 10.01
N VAL A 13 8.40 0.80 9.55
CA VAL A 13 8.33 -0.43 8.76
C VAL A 13 7.42 -0.24 7.56
N LEU A 14 7.92 -0.61 6.38
CA LEU A 14 7.14 -0.81 5.19
C LEU A 14 6.81 -2.30 5.04
N GLN A 15 5.52 -2.66 5.07
CA GLN A 15 5.06 -4.01 4.78
C GLN A 15 4.28 -4.08 3.47
N LEU A 16 4.77 -4.89 2.54
CA LEU A 16 4.18 -5.13 1.22
C LEU A 16 3.82 -6.60 1.12
N CYS A 17 2.55 -6.90 0.88
CA CYS A 17 2.07 -8.28 0.77
C CYS A 17 1.40 -8.53 -0.58
N VAL A 18 1.69 -9.67 -1.18
CA VAL A 18 1.07 -10.18 -2.41
C VAL A 18 0.71 -11.64 -2.20
N GLY A 19 -0.59 -11.95 -2.20
CA GLY A 19 -1.08 -13.30 -1.90
C GLY A 19 -0.66 -13.75 -0.50
N LYS A 20 0.22 -14.76 -0.43
CA LYS A 20 0.73 -15.32 0.83
C LYS A 20 2.15 -14.86 1.18
N PHE A 21 2.75 -14.00 0.35
CA PHE A 21 4.10 -13.51 0.54
C PHE A 21 4.08 -12.08 1.05
N CYS A 22 4.90 -11.78 2.05
CA CYS A 22 5.07 -10.44 2.57
C CYS A 22 6.55 -10.09 2.62
N LEU A 23 6.88 -8.92 2.09
CA LEU A 23 8.13 -8.23 2.35
C LEU A 23 7.93 -7.31 3.56
N VAL A 24 8.83 -7.43 4.53
CA VAL A 24 8.92 -6.53 5.69
C VAL A 24 10.23 -5.79 5.58
N PHE A 25 10.17 -4.47 5.41
CA PHE A 25 11.34 -3.62 5.20
C PHE A 25 11.41 -2.55 6.29
N HIS A 26 12.45 -2.60 7.12
CA HIS A 26 12.69 -1.62 8.18
C HIS A 26 13.32 -0.36 7.59
N ILE A 27 12.48 0.57 7.14
CA ILE A 27 12.93 1.77 6.42
C ILE A 27 13.73 2.73 7.31
N LEU A 28 13.45 2.80 8.62
CA LEU A 28 14.20 3.68 9.53
C LEU A 28 15.70 3.34 9.59
N HIS A 29 16.05 2.05 9.47
CA HIS A 29 17.44 1.60 9.58
C HIS A 29 18.12 1.39 8.21
N ALA A 30 17.42 1.71 7.13
CA ALA A 30 17.98 1.55 5.80
C ALA A 30 18.97 2.71 5.55
N GLU A 31 20.25 2.39 5.31
CA GLU A 31 21.22 3.39 4.86
C GLU A 31 20.79 4.04 3.54
N LYS A 32 20.10 3.26 2.69
CA LYS A 32 19.50 3.71 1.45
C LYS A 32 18.30 2.86 1.09
N ILE A 33 17.26 3.49 0.53
CA ILE A 33 16.12 2.79 -0.06
C ILE A 33 16.52 2.27 -1.45
N PRO A 34 16.36 0.95 -1.73
CA PRO A 34 16.66 0.40 -3.04
C PRO A 34 15.85 1.06 -4.15
N LEU A 35 16.47 1.32 -5.30
CA LEU A 35 15.81 1.98 -6.44
C LEU A 35 14.64 1.15 -6.97
N GLU A 36 14.74 -0.18 -6.89
CA GLU A 36 13.71 -1.12 -7.27
C GLU A 36 12.45 -0.95 -6.42
N LEU A 37 12.62 -0.66 -5.13
CA LEU A 37 11.50 -0.43 -4.21
C LEU A 37 10.82 0.91 -4.52
N ILE A 38 11.59 1.96 -4.80
CA ILE A 38 11.08 3.27 -5.23
C ILE A 38 10.26 3.11 -6.52
N ASN A 39 10.88 2.53 -7.55
CA ASN A 39 10.24 2.29 -8.84
C ASN A 39 8.97 1.43 -8.70
N PHE A 40 8.97 0.46 -7.80
CA PHE A 40 7.80 -0.38 -7.54
C PHE A 40 6.65 0.42 -6.93
N LEU A 41 6.91 1.24 -5.93
CA LEU A 41 5.91 2.05 -5.22
C LEU A 41 5.36 3.19 -6.07
N GLU A 42 6.19 3.77 -6.95
CA GLU A 42 5.79 4.87 -7.82
C GLU A 42 5.06 4.42 -9.09
N ASN A 43 5.13 3.13 -9.43
CA ASN A 43 4.59 2.61 -10.69
C ASN A 43 3.04 2.61 -10.68
N PRO A 44 2.38 3.41 -11.54
CA PRO A 44 0.93 3.56 -11.54
C PRO A 44 0.18 2.30 -12.01
N LYS A 45 0.88 1.30 -12.56
CA LYS A 45 0.29 0.01 -12.95
C LYS A 45 -0.09 -0.85 -11.74
N TYR A 46 0.51 -0.62 -10.59
CA TYR A 46 0.16 -1.32 -9.36
C TYR A 46 -0.88 -0.54 -8.56
N THR A 47 -1.68 -1.25 -7.79
CA THR A 47 -2.66 -0.66 -6.87
C THR A 47 -2.29 -1.09 -5.46
N PHE A 48 -2.00 -0.13 -4.60
CA PHE A 48 -1.64 -0.39 -3.22
C PHE A 48 -2.88 -0.24 -2.35
N VAL A 49 -3.29 -1.34 -1.72
CA VAL A 49 -4.45 -1.36 -0.83
C VAL A 49 -4.02 -1.60 0.61
N GLY A 50 -4.72 -1.01 1.56
CA GLY A 50 -4.47 -1.16 2.99
C GLY A 50 -5.58 -0.54 3.81
N VAL A 51 -5.44 -0.53 5.13
CA VAL A 51 -6.43 0.00 6.07
C VAL A 51 -5.72 1.09 6.85
N GLY A 52 -6.29 2.28 6.96
CA GLY A 52 -5.66 3.32 7.79
C GLY A 52 -4.64 4.19 7.07
N LEU A 53 -4.66 4.26 5.74
CA LEU A 53 -3.48 4.68 4.96
C LEU A 53 -3.26 6.18 4.87
N ASP A 54 -4.28 7.00 5.13
CA ASP A 54 -4.24 8.45 4.87
C ASP A 54 -3.04 9.11 5.55
N ASN A 55 -2.83 8.84 6.84
CA ASN A 55 -1.71 9.41 7.60
C ASN A 55 -0.34 8.84 7.20
N ASP A 56 -0.28 7.63 6.66
CA ASP A 56 0.97 6.94 6.39
C ASP A 56 1.51 7.29 5.01
N VAL A 57 0.64 7.40 4.03
CA VAL A 57 1.00 7.81 2.67
C VAL A 57 1.45 9.27 2.64
N GLU A 58 0.84 10.13 3.47
CA GLU A 58 1.23 11.55 3.57
C GLU A 58 2.63 11.76 4.17
N LYS A 59 3.08 10.85 5.06
CA LYS A 59 4.39 10.96 5.72
C LYS A 59 5.55 10.38 4.92
N LEU A 60 5.30 9.42 4.04
CA LEU A 60 6.39 8.78 3.28
C LEU A 60 7.20 9.77 2.43
N PRO A 61 6.60 10.78 1.77
CA PRO A 61 7.36 11.83 1.11
C PRO A 61 8.16 12.69 2.08
N SER A 62 7.59 13.07 3.24
CA SER A 62 8.28 13.94 4.21
C SER A 62 9.43 13.23 4.93
N ASP A 63 9.23 11.98 5.30
CA ASP A 63 10.15 11.23 6.15
C ASP A 63 11.24 10.53 5.32
N TYR A 64 10.92 10.15 4.07
CA TYR A 64 11.74 9.22 3.28
C TYR A 64 11.88 9.58 1.79
N ASP A 65 11.34 10.72 1.33
CA ASP A 65 11.27 11.08 -0.10
C ASP A 65 10.65 9.96 -0.96
N LEU A 66 9.71 9.22 -0.37
CA LEU A 66 9.13 8.04 -0.98
C LEU A 66 7.68 8.30 -1.36
N LYS A 67 7.41 8.29 -2.66
CA LYS A 67 6.05 8.43 -3.18
C LYS A 67 5.44 7.05 -3.43
N VAL A 68 4.17 6.90 -3.07
CA VAL A 68 3.36 5.74 -3.45
C VAL A 68 2.21 6.22 -4.34
N THR A 69 2.05 5.63 -5.51
CA THR A 69 0.97 5.98 -6.44
C THR A 69 -0.20 4.99 -6.32
N ASN A 70 -1.39 5.41 -6.75
CA ASN A 70 -2.57 4.53 -6.84
C ASN A 70 -2.90 3.78 -5.53
N VAL A 71 -2.93 4.53 -4.43
CA VAL A 71 -3.21 4.01 -3.09
C VAL A 71 -4.70 4.09 -2.79
N HIS A 72 -5.26 3.04 -2.21
CA HIS A 72 -6.63 3.02 -1.74
C HIS A 72 -6.74 2.48 -0.32
N ASP A 73 -7.44 3.22 0.53
CA ASP A 73 -7.85 2.74 1.84
C ASP A 73 -9.09 1.84 1.72
N LEU A 74 -9.04 0.67 2.34
CA LEU A 74 -10.12 -0.30 2.40
C LEU A 74 -11.27 0.16 3.33
N ARG A 75 -11.03 1.10 4.24
CA ARG A 75 -12.07 1.69 5.12
C ARG A 75 -13.02 2.60 4.36
N THR A 76 -12.54 3.27 3.32
CA THR A 76 -13.35 4.15 2.45
C THR A 76 -13.95 3.38 1.27
N CYS A 77 -13.87 2.05 1.32
CA CYS A 77 -13.95 1.18 0.18
C CYS A 77 -15.29 0.45 0.09
N ASP A 78 -16.37 1.19 -0.12
CA ASP A 78 -17.60 0.62 -0.66
C ASP A 78 -17.51 0.37 -2.19
N ASP A 79 -16.51 0.95 -2.87
CA ASP A 79 -16.47 1.07 -4.35
C ASP A 79 -15.47 0.15 -5.09
N ILE A 80 -14.34 -0.29 -4.50
CA ILE A 80 -13.34 -1.09 -5.25
C ILE A 80 -13.87 -2.49 -5.59
N PHE A 81 -14.63 -3.10 -4.69
CA PHE A 81 -15.25 -4.40 -4.96
C PHE A 81 -16.40 -4.31 -5.98
N ARG A 82 -17.08 -3.14 -6.09
CA ARG A 82 -18.13 -2.95 -7.09
C ARG A 82 -17.59 -2.90 -8.52
N HIS A 83 -16.41 -2.32 -8.73
CA HIS A 83 -15.84 -2.21 -10.09
C HIS A 83 -15.14 -3.47 -10.61
N ARG A 84 -14.76 -4.43 -9.75
CA ARG A 84 -14.16 -5.71 -10.18
C ARG A 84 -15.07 -6.94 -10.01
N GLY A 85 -16.26 -6.77 -9.42
CA GLY A 85 -17.24 -7.83 -9.22
C GLY A 85 -18.20 -8.07 -10.39
N ARG A 86 -17.70 -8.41 -11.59
CA ARG A 86 -18.54 -9.10 -12.58
C ARG A 86 -18.65 -10.57 -12.15
N ARG A 87 -19.64 -10.91 -11.31
CA ARG A 87 -20.05 -12.31 -11.17
C ARG A 87 -20.78 -12.71 -12.46
N VAL A 88 -20.12 -13.49 -13.30
CA VAL A 88 -20.77 -14.22 -14.39
C VAL A 88 -21.13 -15.62 -13.88
N GLY A 89 -22.43 -15.91 -13.82
CA GLY A 89 -23.03 -17.26 -13.83
C GLY A 89 -24.06 -17.57 -12.72
N PRO A 90 -25.07 -18.45 -12.95
CA PRO A 90 -25.43 -19.15 -14.20
C PRO A 90 -26.73 -18.61 -14.86
N VAL A 91 -26.91 -18.98 -16.12
CA VAL A 91 -28.17 -18.92 -16.88
C VAL A 91 -29.18 -19.92 -16.28
N ALA A 92 -30.47 -19.57 -16.42
CA ALA A 92 -31.69 -20.37 -16.25
C ALA A 92 -32.35 -20.38 -14.86
N LYS A 93 -33.62 -19.96 -14.85
CA LYS A 93 -34.72 -20.91 -14.82
C LYS A 93 -35.61 -20.68 -16.04
#